data_AF-A0A936EBT1-F1
#
_entry.id   AF-A0A936EBT1-F1
#
_cell.length_a   1.000
_cell.length_b   1.000
_cell.length_c   1.000
_cell.angle_alpha   90.00
_cell.angle_beta   90.00
_cell.angle_gamma   90.00
#
_symmetry.space_group_name_H-M   'P 1'
#
loop_
_entity.id
_entity.type
_entity.pdbx_description
1 polymer ?
#
loop_
_entity_poly.entity_id
_entity_poly.type
_entity_poly.pdbx_seq_one_letter_code
_entity_poly.pdbx_strand_id
1 'polypeptide(L)'
;MGAGFDLNLAEGTAENLLFANVTMSGNGLGMREGAGFSIRLGETAVVTHVTVIGGSFSGNERGIRLGGAGQSNVGLSGVMIQQADIVGNVPVYGGDDGSASGGVINHSPQEVVATHNWWGDDSGPSGAGSGSGDAVSAAVLFCPWLNAEGLPTGDCGTEPTHATIIIAKTAVDVPANPTVNFKFEGDLGNFGIKASESISFTVLPGNYNIVEKELANWGLVGVSCTGGESSSIPNGVSLGVEAGDVVTCMFTNAPTCDDPRADLRGYLNGPATQSFVTNSSTAFCAWEVGMASYMKLDEVIDHQILFDYVDEVVIPAGETVTMTVSLPVCATQVDVFWGEVLFSLDGQRYGPRLITARHMPGNGYCTADLLSVSGIVTLDDAPLAGVVVNLAGLDRSAATGLSLPLDPILLETVTDEVGVYRLERLPIGTYQLTLSGDVLAGLYLPSTTAEVVVNGVDVPVVSFEAQVRPPTAVVMSAVGVGSTTGSWRVIGYSLLVIGYSLLVMLRRRQFPITNNE
;
A
#
# COMPACT_ATOMS: atom_id res chain seq x y z
N MET A 1 45.23 -20.89 36.92
CA MET A 1 43.89 -21.38 36.53
C MET A 1 43.99 -22.07 35.19
N GLY A 2 43.31 -23.19 35.02
CA GLY A 2 43.12 -23.84 33.72
C GLY A 2 41.63 -24.12 33.54
N ALA A 3 41.01 -23.58 32.50
CA ALA A 3 39.63 -23.89 32.15
C ALA A 3 39.54 -24.46 30.73
N GLY A 4 38.51 -25.25 30.46
CA GLY A 4 38.22 -25.70 29.10
C GLY A 4 37.88 -24.53 28.18
N PHE A 5 37.06 -23.61 28.70
CA PHE A 5 36.76 -22.31 28.11
C PHE A 5 36.82 -21.21 29.18
N ASP A 6 37.45 -20.09 28.84
CA ASP A 6 37.62 -18.95 29.75
C ASP A 6 37.35 -17.64 29.01
N LEU A 7 36.24 -16.99 29.36
CA LEU A 7 35.98 -15.60 28.98
C LEU A 7 36.63 -14.70 30.03
N ASN A 8 37.82 -14.19 29.70
CA ASN A 8 38.58 -13.30 30.58
C ASN A 8 38.65 -11.89 30.00
N LEU A 9 37.74 -11.01 30.43
CA LEU A 9 37.65 -9.63 29.95
C LEU A 9 38.31 -8.67 30.94
N ALA A 10 39.42 -8.04 30.55
CA ALA A 10 40.17 -7.14 31.44
C ALA A 10 39.51 -5.77 31.61
N GLU A 11 38.95 -5.21 30.54
CA GLU A 11 38.25 -3.92 30.49
C GLU A 11 37.23 -3.91 29.35
N GLY A 12 36.30 -2.95 29.35
CA GLY A 12 35.28 -2.79 28.31
C GLY A 12 33.97 -3.53 28.60
N THR A 13 33.11 -3.63 27.59
CA THR A 13 31.75 -4.17 27.73
C THR A 13 31.52 -5.34 26.77
N ALA A 14 30.87 -6.39 27.24
CA ALA A 14 30.25 -7.42 26.40
C ALA A 14 28.81 -7.67 26.86
N GLU A 15 27.90 -7.89 25.93
CA GLU A 15 26.48 -8.09 26.25
C GLU A 15 25.87 -9.15 25.33
N ASN A 16 24.78 -9.78 25.77
CA ASN A 16 23.98 -10.71 24.98
C ASN A 16 24.76 -11.95 24.50
N LEU A 17 25.50 -12.58 25.41
CA LEU A 17 26.32 -13.75 25.12
C LEU A 17 25.50 -15.03 25.26
N LEU A 18 25.35 -15.79 24.17
CA LEU A 18 24.65 -17.08 24.14
C LEU A 18 25.62 -18.25 23.93
N PHE A 19 25.60 -19.21 24.85
CA PHE A 19 26.30 -20.49 24.79
C PHE A 19 25.27 -21.61 24.76
N ALA A 20 24.97 -22.13 23.57
CA ALA A 20 23.95 -23.15 23.38
C ALA A 20 24.57 -24.53 23.11
N ASN A 21 24.09 -25.57 23.81
CA ASN A 21 24.46 -26.98 23.60
C ASN A 21 25.97 -27.25 23.63
N VAL A 22 26.69 -26.59 24.55
CA VAL A 22 28.14 -26.77 24.71
C VAL A 22 28.45 -28.03 25.50
N THR A 23 29.53 -28.73 25.15
CA THR A 23 30.01 -29.91 25.89
C THR A 23 31.39 -29.63 26.47
N MET A 24 31.52 -29.71 27.79
CA MET A 24 32.76 -29.53 28.52
C MET A 24 32.93 -30.72 29.48
N SER A 25 33.82 -31.65 29.12
CA SER A 25 34.07 -32.86 29.90
C SER A 25 35.54 -33.02 30.27
N GLY A 26 35.83 -33.28 31.54
CA GLY A 26 37.20 -33.59 31.99
C GLY A 26 38.18 -32.41 32.01
N ASN A 27 37.69 -31.17 32.07
CA ASN A 27 38.53 -29.97 31.96
C ASN A 27 38.98 -29.42 33.32
N GLY A 28 40.08 -28.67 33.30
CA GLY A 28 40.61 -27.97 34.46
C GLY A 28 41.17 -28.86 35.57
N LEU A 29 41.21 -30.18 35.37
CA LEU A 29 41.56 -31.17 36.39
C LEU A 29 42.95 -30.93 37.00
N GLY A 30 43.02 -30.93 38.32
CA GLY A 30 44.26 -30.75 39.08
C GLY A 30 44.86 -29.34 39.00
N MET A 31 44.16 -28.39 38.37
CA MET A 31 44.59 -27.00 38.29
C MET A 31 43.98 -26.20 39.42
N ARG A 32 44.79 -25.36 40.08
CA ARG A 32 44.28 -24.36 41.03
C ARG A 32 43.19 -23.55 40.33
N GLU A 33 42.00 -23.54 40.92
CA GLU A 33 40.84 -22.81 40.43
C GLU A 33 40.33 -23.26 39.05
N GLY A 34 40.58 -24.50 38.65
CA GLY A 34 40.14 -25.03 37.35
C GLY A 34 38.62 -25.16 37.19
N ALA A 35 38.15 -25.11 35.94
CA ALA A 35 36.74 -25.25 35.58
C ALA A 35 36.54 -25.80 34.16
N GLY A 36 35.33 -26.27 33.84
CA GLY A 36 34.88 -26.50 32.46
C GLY A 36 34.73 -25.17 31.75
N PHE A 37 33.80 -24.36 32.24
CA PHE A 37 33.49 -23.02 31.75
C PHE A 37 33.82 -21.98 32.81
N SER A 38 34.44 -20.87 32.40
CA SER A 38 34.71 -19.77 33.31
C SER A 38 34.46 -18.39 32.68
N ILE A 39 33.97 -17.45 33.50
CA ILE A 39 33.91 -16.02 33.20
C ILE A 39 34.66 -15.25 34.28
N ARG A 40 35.61 -14.42 33.88
CA ARG A 40 36.44 -13.59 34.77
C ARG A 40 36.52 -12.18 34.22
N LEU A 41 36.28 -11.20 35.10
CA LEU A 41 36.23 -9.79 34.74
C LEU A 41 37.29 -9.00 35.52
N GLY A 42 37.91 -8.05 34.85
CA GLY A 42 38.64 -6.97 35.52
C GLY A 42 37.68 -5.99 36.20
N GLU A 43 38.21 -5.12 37.06
CA GLU A 43 37.41 -4.21 37.91
C GLU A 43 36.50 -3.26 37.13
N THR A 44 36.88 -2.89 35.91
CA THR A 44 36.14 -1.96 35.04
C THR A 44 35.38 -2.67 33.91
N ALA A 45 35.49 -3.99 33.80
CA ALA A 45 34.81 -4.76 32.76
C ALA A 45 33.35 -5.01 33.13
N VAL A 46 32.46 -4.89 32.14
CA VAL A 46 31.02 -5.12 32.29
C VAL A 46 30.60 -6.24 31.35
N VAL A 47 29.95 -7.26 31.89
CA VAL A 47 29.34 -8.33 31.09
C VAL A 47 27.90 -8.54 31.52
N THR A 48 26.96 -8.32 30.61
CA THR A 48 25.52 -8.42 30.87
C THR A 48 24.87 -9.47 29.98
N HIS A 49 23.75 -10.05 30.44
CA HIS A 49 22.91 -10.97 29.66
C HIS A 49 23.69 -12.16 29.08
N VAL A 50 24.15 -13.04 29.97
CA VAL A 50 24.85 -14.27 29.60
C VAL A 50 23.88 -15.45 29.72
N THR A 51 23.64 -16.16 28.63
CA THR A 51 22.78 -17.34 28.61
C THR A 51 23.60 -18.58 28.27
N VAL A 52 23.64 -19.55 29.17
CA VAL A 52 24.09 -20.92 28.94
C VAL A 52 22.85 -21.80 28.89
N ILE A 53 22.56 -22.40 27.73
CA ILE A 53 21.36 -23.22 27.55
C ILE A 53 21.68 -24.56 26.91
N GLY A 54 21.20 -25.65 27.52
CA GLY A 54 21.51 -27.00 27.04
C GLY A 54 22.97 -27.40 27.31
N GLY A 55 23.36 -28.57 26.78
CA GLY A 55 24.73 -29.04 26.82
C GLY A 55 25.10 -29.83 28.08
N SER A 56 26.38 -30.20 28.21
CA SER A 56 26.89 -31.05 29.30
C SER A 56 28.20 -30.50 29.87
N PHE A 57 28.24 -30.35 31.19
CA PHE A 57 29.40 -29.94 31.99
C PHE A 57 29.70 -31.07 32.97
N SER A 58 30.51 -32.03 32.54
CA SER A 58 30.68 -33.29 33.27
C SER A 58 32.13 -33.56 33.68
N GLY A 59 32.39 -34.02 34.91
CA GLY A 59 33.72 -34.52 35.27
C GLY A 59 34.84 -33.47 35.22
N ASN A 60 34.51 -32.18 35.27
CA ASN A 60 35.49 -31.11 35.30
C ASN A 60 35.93 -30.82 36.75
N GLU A 61 37.02 -30.08 36.94
CA GLU A 61 37.45 -29.63 38.27
C GLU A 61 36.34 -28.84 39.00
N ARG A 62 35.62 -28.01 38.23
CA ARG A 62 34.35 -27.35 38.54
C ARG A 62 33.56 -27.29 37.24
N GLY A 63 32.24 -27.35 37.26
CA GLY A 63 31.45 -27.32 36.02
C GLY A 63 31.54 -25.95 35.34
N ILE A 64 30.89 -24.97 35.95
CA ILE A 64 30.76 -23.59 35.52
C ILE A 64 31.18 -22.69 36.65
N ARG A 65 32.02 -21.70 36.35
CA ARG A 65 32.57 -20.79 37.35
C ARG A 65 32.47 -19.33 36.92
N LEU A 66 31.95 -18.49 37.80
CA LEU A 66 31.77 -17.06 37.58
C LEU A 66 32.61 -16.31 38.62
N GLY A 67 33.79 -15.85 38.22
CA GLY A 67 34.72 -15.12 39.07
C GLY A 67 35.76 -15.98 39.79
N GLY A 68 36.72 -15.30 40.42
CA GLY A 68 37.85 -15.88 41.16
C GLY A 68 37.67 -15.73 42.67
N ALA A 69 38.40 -16.53 43.47
CA ALA A 69 38.41 -16.29 44.92
C ALA A 69 39.02 -14.90 45.20
N GLY A 70 38.23 -13.98 45.78
CA GLY A 70 38.63 -12.58 45.99
C GLY A 70 38.55 -11.69 44.75
N GLN A 71 37.98 -12.18 43.64
CA GLN A 71 37.71 -11.40 42.43
C GLN A 71 36.21 -11.40 42.16
N SER A 72 35.53 -10.39 42.69
CA SER A 72 34.07 -10.36 42.79
C SER A 72 33.33 -10.15 41.47
N ASN A 73 33.96 -10.15 40.28
CA ASN A 73 33.28 -9.95 38.98
C ASN A 73 32.14 -8.89 39.04
N VAL A 74 32.42 -7.70 39.58
CA VAL A 74 31.37 -6.73 39.99
C VAL A 74 30.49 -6.29 38.81
N GLY A 75 31.06 -6.22 37.61
CA GLY A 75 30.33 -5.89 36.38
C GLY A 75 29.60 -7.05 35.72
N LEU A 76 29.52 -8.24 36.32
CA LEU A 76 28.78 -9.39 35.79
C LEU A 76 27.33 -9.35 36.29
N SER A 77 26.36 -9.34 35.37
CA SER A 77 24.93 -9.41 35.71
C SER A 77 24.10 -10.14 34.65
N GLY A 78 22.93 -10.64 35.03
CA GLY A 78 22.01 -11.31 34.12
C GLY A 78 22.55 -12.63 33.56
N VAL A 79 23.18 -13.44 34.43
CA VAL A 79 23.69 -14.76 34.04
C VAL A 79 22.64 -15.83 34.28
N MET A 80 22.37 -16.61 33.24
CA MET A 80 21.41 -17.70 33.21
C MET A 80 22.08 -18.99 32.75
N ILE A 81 21.79 -20.08 33.47
CA ILE A 81 22.26 -21.43 33.16
C ILE A 81 21.05 -22.36 33.25
N GLN A 82 20.60 -22.92 32.13
CA GLN A 82 19.40 -23.75 32.10
C GLN A 82 19.55 -24.94 31.15
N GLN A 83 18.76 -25.98 31.39
CA GLN A 83 18.68 -27.19 30.55
C GLN A 83 20.02 -27.92 30.38
N ALA A 84 21.01 -27.64 31.22
CA ALA A 84 22.32 -28.25 31.15
C ALA A 84 22.41 -29.52 32.02
N ASP A 85 23.23 -30.46 31.57
CA ASP A 85 23.63 -31.65 32.31
C ASP A 85 24.94 -31.37 33.08
N ILE A 86 24.85 -31.13 34.39
CA ILE A 86 25.96 -30.70 35.25
C ILE A 86 26.27 -31.78 36.27
N VAL A 87 27.25 -32.64 35.97
CA VAL A 87 27.44 -33.90 36.71
C VAL A 87 28.89 -34.28 36.98
N GLY A 88 29.17 -34.77 38.19
CA GLY A 88 30.46 -35.33 38.55
C GLY A 88 31.61 -34.32 38.53
N ASN A 89 31.32 -33.02 38.66
CA ASN A 89 32.33 -31.97 38.72
C ASN A 89 32.94 -31.92 40.13
N VAL A 90 33.94 -32.79 40.34
CA VAL A 90 34.62 -33.00 41.61
C VAL A 90 36.07 -32.52 41.49
N PRO A 91 36.53 -31.60 42.35
CA PRO A 91 37.91 -31.13 42.32
C PRO A 91 38.92 -32.24 42.55
N VAL A 92 39.99 -32.24 41.76
CA VAL A 92 41.16 -33.13 41.91
C VAL A 92 42.37 -32.35 42.43
N TYR A 93 42.35 -31.02 42.36
CA TYR A 93 43.40 -30.19 42.94
C TYR A 93 43.48 -30.38 44.45
N GLY A 94 44.64 -30.86 44.93
CA GLY A 94 44.86 -31.20 46.34
C GLY A 94 45.28 -30.04 47.25
N GLY A 95 45.37 -28.81 46.73
CA GLY A 95 45.73 -27.61 47.51
C GLY A 95 44.52 -26.76 47.88
N ASP A 96 44.70 -25.84 48.84
CA ASP A 96 43.67 -24.83 49.14
C ASP A 96 43.70 -23.70 48.09
N ASP A 97 42.58 -23.46 47.44
CA ASP A 97 42.41 -22.41 46.45
C ASP A 97 41.41 -21.33 46.87
N GLY A 98 40.82 -21.43 48.06
CA GLY A 98 39.87 -20.46 48.61
C GLY A 98 38.54 -20.36 47.85
N SER A 99 38.24 -21.28 46.93
CA SER A 99 37.01 -21.28 46.13
C SER A 99 36.14 -22.49 46.46
N ALA A 100 34.83 -22.29 46.55
CA ALA A 100 33.86 -23.37 46.61
C ALA A 100 34.01 -24.31 45.41
N SER A 101 33.59 -25.56 45.58
CA SER A 101 33.71 -26.66 44.62
C SER A 101 32.34 -27.14 44.19
N GLY A 102 32.20 -27.62 42.95
CA GLY A 102 30.94 -28.21 42.46
C GLY A 102 30.60 -27.86 41.01
N GLY A 103 29.31 -28.00 40.70
CA GLY A 103 28.73 -27.80 39.39
C GLY A 103 28.70 -26.33 38.97
N VAL A 104 28.09 -25.44 39.77
CA VAL A 104 28.03 -24.00 39.48
C VAL A 104 28.56 -23.20 40.67
N ILE A 105 29.62 -22.45 40.43
CA ILE A 105 30.28 -21.64 41.45
C ILE A 105 30.23 -20.17 41.05
N ASN A 106 29.52 -19.37 41.85
CA ASN A 106 29.36 -17.95 41.70
C ASN A 106 30.15 -17.18 42.78
N HIS A 107 31.10 -16.35 42.33
CA HIS A 107 31.83 -15.37 43.15
C HIS A 107 31.41 -13.92 42.84
N SER A 108 30.44 -13.71 41.95
CA SER A 108 29.91 -12.38 41.65
C SER A 108 28.91 -11.90 42.72
N PRO A 109 28.70 -10.58 42.90
CA PRO A 109 27.74 -10.05 43.86
C PRO A 109 26.29 -10.26 43.44
N GLN A 110 26.04 -10.57 42.17
CA GLN A 110 24.69 -10.78 41.63
C GLN A 110 24.33 -12.26 41.72
N GLU A 111 23.07 -12.54 42.02
CA GLU A 111 22.55 -13.91 41.99
C GLU A 111 22.54 -14.44 40.55
N VAL A 112 22.95 -15.70 40.39
CA VAL A 112 22.98 -16.40 39.11
C VAL A 112 21.78 -17.35 39.02
N VAL A 113 21.04 -17.26 37.92
CA VAL A 113 19.86 -18.11 37.71
C VAL A 113 20.28 -19.43 37.07
N ALA A 114 20.43 -20.48 37.87
CA ALA A 114 20.83 -21.82 37.44
C ALA A 114 19.69 -22.86 37.60
N THR A 115 18.45 -22.47 37.29
CA THR A 115 17.27 -23.36 37.37
C THR A 115 17.21 -24.37 36.21
N HIS A 116 16.36 -25.40 36.31
CA HIS A 116 16.10 -26.35 35.21
C HIS A 116 17.35 -27.09 34.68
N ASN A 117 18.30 -27.44 35.55
CA ASN A 117 19.48 -28.23 35.20
C ASN A 117 19.39 -29.64 35.82
N TRP A 118 20.14 -30.59 35.25
CA TRP A 118 20.45 -31.86 35.91
C TRP A 118 21.70 -31.68 36.76
N TRP A 119 21.62 -32.05 38.03
CA TRP A 119 22.73 -31.96 38.98
C TRP A 119 23.38 -33.32 39.26
N GLY A 120 22.92 -34.38 38.60
CA GLY A 120 23.38 -35.75 38.83
C GLY A 120 22.60 -36.51 39.90
N ASP A 121 21.63 -35.86 40.55
CA ASP A 121 20.77 -36.46 41.57
C ASP A 121 19.39 -35.76 41.58
N ASP A 122 18.32 -36.53 41.82
CA ASP A 122 16.93 -36.05 41.77
C ASP A 122 16.57 -35.13 42.95
N SER A 123 17.33 -35.19 44.03
CA SER A 123 17.20 -34.27 45.16
C SER A 123 17.83 -32.89 44.90
N GLY A 124 18.54 -32.72 43.78
CA GLY A 124 19.17 -31.46 43.40
C GLY A 124 20.61 -31.28 43.82
N PRO A 125 21.15 -30.06 43.66
CA PRO A 125 22.54 -29.80 43.97
C PRO A 125 22.75 -29.80 45.48
N SER A 126 23.94 -30.22 45.90
CA SER A 126 24.44 -30.06 47.27
C SER A 126 25.09 -28.68 47.48
N GLY A 127 25.86 -28.49 48.55
CA GLY A 127 26.54 -27.22 48.85
C GLY A 127 25.59 -26.21 49.50
N ALA A 128 25.23 -25.15 48.76
CA ALA A 128 24.14 -24.25 49.18
C ALA A 128 22.75 -24.89 49.01
N GLY A 129 22.63 -25.96 48.21
CA GLY A 129 21.43 -26.77 48.10
C GLY A 129 21.35 -27.93 49.08
N SER A 130 20.13 -28.40 49.33
CA SER A 130 19.83 -29.51 50.24
C SER A 130 19.93 -30.89 49.60
N GLY A 131 20.22 -30.96 48.29
CA GLY A 131 20.31 -32.20 47.54
C GLY A 131 21.66 -32.90 47.64
N SER A 132 21.83 -33.97 46.87
CA SER A 132 23.03 -34.82 46.86
C SER A 132 23.85 -34.71 45.57
N GLY A 133 23.36 -33.99 44.56
CA GLY A 133 24.03 -33.76 43.28
C GLY A 133 25.21 -32.79 43.38
N ASP A 134 25.77 -32.46 42.23
CA ASP A 134 26.89 -31.52 42.08
C ASP A 134 26.60 -30.20 42.80
N ALA A 135 27.53 -29.80 43.67
CA ALA A 135 27.30 -28.68 44.58
C ALA A 135 27.19 -27.34 43.86
N VAL A 136 26.43 -26.43 44.45
CA VAL A 136 26.39 -25.01 44.05
C VAL A 136 26.86 -24.11 45.19
N SER A 137 27.45 -22.96 44.86
CA SER A 137 27.80 -21.95 45.85
C SER A 137 26.58 -21.16 46.33
N ALA A 138 26.78 -20.31 47.34
CA ALA A 138 25.83 -19.25 47.65
C ALA A 138 25.64 -18.29 46.43
N ALA A 139 24.52 -17.56 46.41
CA ALA A 139 24.12 -16.67 45.31
C ALA A 139 23.96 -17.38 43.95
N VAL A 140 23.58 -18.66 43.98
CA VAL A 140 23.09 -19.41 42.84
C VAL A 140 21.65 -19.80 43.14
N LEU A 141 20.71 -19.39 42.30
CA LEU A 141 19.33 -19.84 42.33
C LEU A 141 19.24 -21.17 41.56
N PHE A 142 18.73 -22.22 42.19
CA PHE A 142 18.64 -23.56 41.61
C PHE A 142 17.30 -24.22 41.93
N CYS A 143 16.94 -25.22 41.13
CA CYS A 143 15.83 -26.13 41.41
C CYS A 143 16.39 -27.55 41.65
N PRO A 144 15.75 -28.37 42.52
CA PRO A 144 16.17 -29.74 42.74
C PRO A 144 16.22 -30.61 41.47
N TRP A 145 15.27 -30.45 40.56
CA TRP A 145 15.28 -31.21 39.31
C TRP A 145 14.51 -30.52 38.18
N LEU A 146 14.78 -30.95 36.94
CA LEU A 146 14.01 -30.66 35.74
C LEU A 146 12.59 -31.25 35.86
N ASN A 147 11.68 -30.54 36.56
CA ASN A 147 10.23 -30.76 36.54
C ASN A 147 9.75 -32.20 36.81
N ALA A 148 10.20 -32.87 37.88
CA ALA A 148 9.50 -34.07 38.36
C ALA A 148 8.32 -33.66 39.25
N GLU A 149 7.10 -33.99 38.81
CA GLU A 149 5.95 -33.98 39.71
C GLU A 149 6.20 -34.92 40.89
N GLY A 150 5.99 -34.42 42.12
CA GLY A 150 5.82 -35.27 43.31
C GLY A 150 6.94 -35.27 44.34
N LEU A 151 7.96 -34.40 44.28
CA LEU A 151 8.90 -34.21 45.39
C LEU A 151 8.51 -33.03 46.30
N PRO A 152 8.77 -33.09 47.63
CA PRO A 152 8.37 -32.06 48.56
C PRO A 152 9.07 -30.76 48.20
N THR A 153 8.30 -29.67 48.16
CA THR A 153 8.70 -28.29 47.93
C THR A 153 9.95 -27.91 48.71
N GLY A 154 11.13 -28.13 48.11
CA GLY A 154 12.25 -27.22 48.25
C GLY A 154 11.91 -26.01 47.39
N ASP A 155 11.65 -24.89 48.05
CA ASP A 155 11.11 -23.63 47.52
C ASP A 155 11.76 -23.19 46.19
N CYS A 156 11.23 -23.62 45.05
CA CYS A 156 11.48 -22.96 43.76
C CYS A 156 10.62 -21.70 43.73
N GLY A 157 10.88 -20.72 44.62
CA GLY A 157 10.05 -19.55 44.86
C GLY A 157 9.24 -19.15 43.61
N THR A 158 7.93 -19.10 43.74
CA THR A 158 6.91 -19.17 42.66
C THR A 158 6.90 -18.01 41.67
N GLU A 159 8.03 -17.38 41.39
CA GLU A 159 8.12 -16.30 40.42
C GLU A 159 8.71 -16.83 39.10
N PRO A 160 7.99 -16.70 37.98
CA PRO A 160 8.57 -16.93 36.66
C PRO A 160 9.76 -15.99 36.49
N THR A 161 10.99 -16.50 36.54
CA THR A 161 12.20 -15.64 36.50
C THR A 161 12.45 -14.97 35.14
N HIS A 162 11.54 -15.13 34.17
CA HIS A 162 11.68 -14.67 32.80
C HIS A 162 10.37 -14.10 32.26
N ALA A 163 10.50 -13.13 31.36
CA ALA A 163 9.44 -12.67 30.50
C ALA A 163 9.61 -13.28 29.10
N THR A 164 8.54 -13.25 28.31
CA THR A 164 8.56 -13.52 26.88
C THR A 164 8.28 -12.22 26.14
N ILE A 165 9.16 -11.84 25.22
CA ILE A 165 8.90 -10.75 24.26
C ILE A 165 8.66 -11.39 22.89
N ILE A 166 7.53 -11.09 22.27
CA ILE A 166 7.18 -11.51 20.91
C ILE A 166 7.19 -10.28 20.03
N ILE A 167 8.05 -10.28 19.02
CA ILE A 167 8.05 -9.24 17.99
C ILE A 167 7.34 -9.81 16.77
N ALA A 168 6.23 -9.18 16.40
CA ALA A 168 5.45 -9.49 15.21
C ALA A 168 5.59 -8.38 14.18
N LYS A 169 5.62 -8.76 12.90
CA LYS A 169 5.72 -7.82 11.80
C LYS A 169 4.45 -7.88 10.94
N THR A 170 3.94 -6.72 10.58
CA THR A 170 2.91 -6.60 9.54
C THR A 170 3.27 -5.50 8.55
N ALA A 171 2.75 -5.63 7.33
CA ALA A 171 2.81 -4.62 6.29
C ALA A 171 1.40 -4.37 5.76
N VAL A 172 1.04 -3.10 5.61
CA VAL A 172 -0.23 -2.65 5.04
C VAL A 172 -0.01 -2.08 3.63
N ASP A 173 -1.09 -1.94 2.87
CA ASP A 173 -1.08 -1.43 1.50
C ASP A 173 -0.16 -2.23 0.54
N VAL A 174 -0.09 -3.54 0.78
CA VAL A 174 0.72 -4.49 0.02
C VAL A 174 -0.06 -5.74 -0.39
N PRO A 175 0.44 -6.52 -1.37
CA PRO A 175 -0.17 -7.80 -1.73
C PRO A 175 -0.27 -8.76 -0.54
N ALA A 176 -1.18 -9.74 -0.61
CA ALA A 176 -1.54 -10.63 0.52
C ALA A 176 -0.38 -11.45 1.13
N ASN A 177 0.78 -11.55 0.48
CA ASN A 177 1.95 -12.30 0.98
C ASN A 177 3.26 -11.58 0.59
N PRO A 178 3.58 -10.43 1.19
CA PRO A 178 4.81 -9.70 0.87
C PRO A 178 6.02 -10.47 1.42
N THR A 179 7.08 -10.62 0.63
CA THR A 179 8.30 -11.36 1.02
C THR A 179 9.39 -10.46 1.63
N VAL A 180 9.04 -9.22 1.95
CA VAL A 180 9.95 -8.17 2.45
C VAL A 180 10.41 -8.54 3.86
N ASN A 181 11.72 -8.41 4.10
CA ASN A 181 12.36 -8.73 5.36
C ASN A 181 12.82 -7.44 6.06
N PHE A 182 12.20 -7.12 7.19
CA PHE A 182 12.52 -5.94 7.99
C PHE A 182 13.59 -6.30 9.02
N LYS A 183 14.58 -5.42 9.19
CA LYS A 183 15.72 -5.66 10.07
C LYS A 183 15.53 -4.91 11.38
N PHE A 184 15.92 -5.55 12.46
CA PHE A 184 15.81 -5.00 13.82
C PHE A 184 17.16 -5.01 14.50
N GLU A 185 17.34 -4.07 15.43
CA GLU A 185 18.46 -3.99 16.35
C GLU A 185 17.98 -3.53 17.75
N GLY A 186 18.90 -3.53 18.71
CA GLY A 186 18.65 -3.14 20.10
C GLY A 186 18.99 -4.26 21.07
N ASP A 187 18.31 -4.26 22.22
CA ASP A 187 18.66 -5.11 23.36
C ASP A 187 18.38 -6.61 23.12
N LEU A 188 17.55 -6.94 22.12
CA LEU A 188 17.29 -8.32 21.68
C LEU A 188 18.27 -8.81 20.58
N GLY A 189 19.28 -8.00 20.24
CA GLY A 189 20.25 -8.28 19.20
C GLY A 189 19.76 -7.98 17.78
N ASN A 190 20.53 -8.39 16.78
CA ASN A 190 20.23 -8.16 15.36
C ASN A 190 19.45 -9.34 14.76
N PHE A 191 18.25 -9.09 14.26
CA PHE A 191 17.43 -10.10 13.60
C PHE A 191 16.63 -9.51 12.43
N GLY A 192 15.89 -10.35 11.71
CA GLY A 192 14.97 -9.90 10.68
C GLY A 192 13.72 -10.75 10.61
N ILE A 193 12.59 -10.11 10.36
CA ILE A 193 11.26 -10.72 10.33
C ILE A 193 10.61 -10.33 9.00
N LYS A 194 10.01 -11.29 8.29
CA LYS A 194 9.18 -10.94 7.13
C LYS A 194 7.82 -10.45 7.58
N ALA A 195 7.17 -9.65 6.75
CA ALA A 195 5.79 -9.27 7.03
C ALA A 195 4.88 -10.52 7.20
N SER A 196 3.98 -10.45 8.18
CA SER A 196 3.12 -11.54 8.65
C SER A 196 3.82 -12.66 9.42
N GLU A 197 5.10 -12.51 9.78
CA GLU A 197 5.84 -13.42 10.66
C GLU A 197 6.04 -12.82 12.07
N SER A 198 6.47 -13.65 13.01
CA SER A 198 6.86 -13.23 14.36
C SER A 198 8.02 -14.06 14.89
N ILE A 199 8.71 -13.55 15.90
CA ILE A 199 9.77 -14.22 16.63
C ILE A 199 9.60 -13.98 18.13
N SER A 200 9.93 -14.98 18.95
CA SER A 200 9.83 -14.93 20.41
C SER A 200 11.21 -14.97 21.06
N PHE A 201 11.39 -14.16 22.10
CA PHE A 201 12.59 -14.10 22.92
C PHE A 201 12.22 -14.36 24.38
N THR A 202 13.00 -15.21 25.04
CA THR A 202 12.95 -15.37 26.50
C THR A 202 13.97 -14.43 27.12
N VAL A 203 13.51 -13.54 28.00
CA VAL A 203 14.35 -12.48 28.58
C VAL A 203 14.19 -12.41 30.09
N LEU A 204 15.11 -11.75 30.77
CA LEU A 204 14.96 -11.44 32.19
C LEU A 204 14.03 -10.23 32.37
N PRO A 205 13.49 -10.01 33.57
CA PRO A 205 12.82 -8.76 33.91
C PRO A 205 13.76 -7.57 33.70
N GLY A 206 13.26 -6.49 33.09
CA GLY A 206 14.09 -5.34 32.75
C GLY A 206 13.49 -4.45 31.67
N ASN A 207 14.29 -3.51 31.19
CA ASN A 207 13.91 -2.61 30.11
C ASN A 207 14.60 -3.03 28.81
N TYR A 208 13.84 -3.07 27.72
CA TYR A 208 14.32 -3.49 26.38
C TYR A 208 13.93 -2.47 25.32
N ASN A 209 14.91 -1.96 24.60
CA ASN A 209 14.74 -1.13 23.42
C ASN A 209 14.85 -1.99 22.16
N ILE A 210 13.84 -1.90 21.30
CA ILE A 210 13.77 -2.58 20.01
C ILE A 210 13.56 -1.52 18.93
N VAL A 211 14.47 -1.47 17.96
CA VAL A 211 14.46 -0.50 16.87
C VAL A 211 14.40 -1.24 15.53
N GLU A 212 13.51 -0.82 14.65
CA GLU A 212 13.46 -1.26 13.27
C GLU A 212 14.39 -0.39 12.41
N LYS A 213 15.23 -1.01 11.60
CA LYS A 213 16.10 -0.30 10.66
C LYS A 213 15.29 0.20 9.48
N GLU A 214 15.62 1.43 9.06
CA GLU A 214 15.08 2.01 7.85
C GLU A 214 15.31 1.10 6.64
N LEU A 215 14.26 0.90 5.86
CA LEU A 215 14.28 0.18 4.61
C LEU A 215 13.83 1.16 3.52
N ALA A 216 14.62 1.27 2.45
CA ALA A 216 14.32 2.21 1.37
C ALA A 216 12.89 2.01 0.83
N ASN A 217 12.17 3.11 0.65
CA ASN A 217 10.77 3.17 0.20
C ASN A 217 9.76 2.51 1.17
N TRP A 218 10.13 2.25 2.42
CA TRP A 218 9.23 1.76 3.47
C TRP A 218 9.28 2.65 4.72
N GLY A 219 8.10 2.95 5.28
CA GLY A 219 7.98 3.72 6.52
C GLY A 219 7.37 2.89 7.65
N LEU A 220 7.91 3.02 8.87
CA LEU A 220 7.30 2.48 10.08
C LEU A 220 6.09 3.36 10.46
N VAL A 221 4.89 2.81 10.28
CA VAL A 221 3.62 3.51 10.53
C VAL A 221 3.26 3.47 12.00
N GLY A 222 3.62 2.39 12.70
CA GLY A 222 3.37 2.29 14.13
C GLY A 222 3.89 1.03 14.78
N VAL A 223 4.00 1.10 16.10
CA VAL A 223 4.30 -0.02 16.98
C VAL A 223 3.23 -0.10 18.04
N SER A 224 2.60 -1.26 18.18
CA SER A 224 1.57 -1.50 19.21
C SER A 224 1.96 -2.70 20.05
N CYS A 225 2.02 -2.54 21.36
CA CYS A 225 2.38 -3.60 22.29
C CYS A 225 1.24 -3.92 23.26
N THR A 226 1.15 -5.19 23.66
CA THR A 226 0.21 -5.68 24.68
C THR A 226 0.94 -6.57 25.67
N GLY A 227 0.50 -6.58 26.93
CA GLY A 227 1.03 -7.51 27.95
C GLY A 227 2.19 -6.97 28.80
N GLY A 228 2.52 -5.68 28.70
CA GLY A 228 3.54 -5.01 29.53
C GLY A 228 3.54 -3.49 29.32
N GLU A 229 4.36 -2.77 30.08
CA GLU A 229 4.54 -1.32 29.89
C GLU A 229 5.36 -1.04 28.62
N SER A 230 4.91 -0.07 27.82
CA SER A 230 5.61 0.31 26.59
C SER A 230 5.57 1.81 26.35
N SER A 231 6.65 2.32 25.76
CA SER A 231 6.76 3.71 25.32
C SER A 231 7.43 3.80 23.96
N SER A 232 6.93 4.68 23.10
CA SER A 232 7.47 4.87 21.75
C SER A 232 8.85 5.51 21.79
N ILE A 233 9.76 4.99 20.98
CA ILE A 233 11.08 5.59 20.71
C ILE A 233 11.23 5.78 19.19
N PRO A 234 12.21 6.57 18.70
CA PRO A 234 12.43 6.72 17.27
C PRO A 234 12.61 5.36 16.58
N ASN A 235 11.80 5.10 15.55
CA ASN A 235 11.76 3.85 14.79
C ASN A 235 11.60 2.57 15.65
N GLY A 236 10.98 2.66 16.85
CA GLY A 236 11.01 1.55 17.78
C GLY A 236 10.08 1.66 18.99
N VAL A 237 10.29 0.75 19.93
CA VAL A 237 9.62 0.74 21.23
C VAL A 237 10.59 0.41 22.37
N SER A 238 10.39 1.05 23.52
CA SER A 238 11.00 0.69 24.79
C SER A 238 9.98 -0.05 25.64
N LEU A 239 10.32 -1.23 26.14
CA LEU A 239 9.47 -2.11 26.93
C LEU A 239 9.99 -2.22 28.35
N GLY A 240 9.12 -2.11 29.34
CA GLY A 240 9.37 -2.57 30.69
C GLY A 240 8.68 -3.92 30.88
N VAL A 241 9.45 -4.96 31.22
CA VAL A 241 8.93 -6.32 31.42
C VAL A 241 9.25 -6.82 32.82
N GLU A 242 8.26 -7.42 33.45
CA GLU A 242 8.39 -8.11 34.73
C GLU A 242 8.46 -9.63 34.54
N ALA A 243 8.85 -10.31 35.60
CA ALA A 243 8.90 -11.76 35.67
C ALA A 243 7.52 -12.36 35.32
N GLY A 244 7.45 -13.21 34.29
CA GLY A 244 6.21 -13.86 33.83
C GLY A 244 5.44 -13.11 32.77
N ASP A 245 5.82 -11.88 32.42
CA ASP A 245 5.14 -11.12 31.37
C ASP A 245 5.26 -11.83 30.01
N VAL A 246 4.21 -11.70 29.21
CA VAL A 246 4.23 -12.07 27.79
C VAL A 246 3.87 -10.82 26.99
N VAL A 247 4.89 -10.07 26.61
CA VAL A 247 4.72 -8.84 25.84
C VAL A 247 4.75 -9.17 24.35
N THR A 248 3.71 -8.80 23.62
CA THR A 248 3.66 -8.91 22.16
C THR A 248 3.63 -7.54 21.54
N CYS A 249 4.61 -7.22 20.70
CA CYS A 249 4.71 -5.96 19.96
C CYS A 249 4.57 -6.19 18.47
N MET A 250 3.62 -5.51 17.85
CA MET A 250 3.39 -5.53 16.41
C MET A 250 3.93 -4.25 15.76
N PHE A 251 4.95 -4.42 14.91
CA PHE A 251 5.51 -3.36 14.07
C PHE A 251 4.82 -3.34 12.71
N THR A 252 4.23 -2.21 12.33
CA THR A 252 3.46 -2.05 11.09
C THR A 252 4.18 -1.10 10.13
N ASN A 253 4.49 -1.55 8.91
CA ASN A 253 5.02 -0.67 7.87
C ASN A 253 4.05 -0.52 6.69
N ALA A 254 4.18 0.61 6.01
CA ALA A 254 3.57 0.87 4.71
C ALA A 254 4.64 1.30 3.70
N PRO A 255 4.41 1.08 2.40
CA PRO A 255 5.17 1.72 1.35
C PRO A 255 5.19 3.25 1.48
N THR A 256 6.32 3.87 1.16
CA THR A 256 6.45 5.33 1.01
C THR A 256 6.62 5.63 -0.47
N CYS A 257 5.52 5.97 -1.13
CA CYS A 257 5.44 6.15 -2.58
C CYS A 257 5.49 7.63 -2.93
N ASP A 258 6.68 8.23 -2.79
CA ASP A 258 6.85 9.69 -2.91
C ASP A 258 7.63 10.13 -4.15
N ASP A 259 8.52 9.28 -4.68
CA ASP A 259 9.36 9.60 -5.84
C ASP A 259 9.28 8.54 -6.96
N PRO A 260 8.39 8.75 -7.96
CA PRO A 260 8.29 7.87 -9.13
C PRO A 260 9.61 7.71 -9.90
N ARG A 261 10.55 8.67 -9.80
CA ARG A 261 11.84 8.60 -10.50
C ARG A 261 12.75 7.52 -9.93
N ALA A 262 12.58 7.13 -8.67
CA ALA A 262 13.33 6.02 -8.11
C ALA A 262 12.92 4.70 -8.77
N ASP A 263 11.63 4.58 -9.12
CA ASP A 263 10.99 3.32 -9.51
C ASP A 263 10.80 3.15 -11.02
N LEU A 264 10.55 4.23 -11.77
CA LEU A 264 10.13 4.16 -13.16
C LEU A 264 11.31 4.30 -14.13
N ARG A 265 11.39 3.39 -15.09
CA ARG A 265 12.29 3.47 -16.25
C ARG A 265 11.50 3.19 -17.51
N GLY A 266 11.81 3.86 -18.61
CA GLY A 266 11.11 3.61 -19.86
C GLY A 266 11.92 3.97 -21.09
N TYR A 267 11.53 3.39 -22.21
CA TYR A 267 12.12 3.65 -23.51
C TYR A 267 11.06 3.59 -24.62
N LEU A 268 11.36 4.25 -25.74
CA LEU A 268 10.56 4.21 -26.95
C LEU A 268 11.11 3.16 -27.91
N ASN A 269 10.23 2.49 -28.66
CA ASN A 269 10.62 1.61 -29.77
C ASN A 269 11.34 2.42 -30.89
N GLY A 270 11.70 1.83 -32.04
CA GLY A 270 12.34 2.61 -33.12
C GLY A 270 11.43 3.75 -33.67
N PRO A 271 10.19 3.46 -34.10
CA PRO A 271 9.28 4.44 -34.68
C PRO A 271 8.62 5.47 -33.74
N ALA A 272 8.72 5.29 -32.42
CA ALA A 272 8.06 6.11 -31.37
C ALA A 272 6.56 5.96 -31.28
N THR A 273 6.00 4.94 -31.93
CA THR A 273 4.58 4.60 -31.81
C THR A 273 4.28 3.80 -30.54
N GLN A 274 5.32 3.26 -29.88
CA GLN A 274 5.17 2.48 -28.66
C GLN A 274 6.24 2.84 -27.64
N SER A 275 5.86 2.81 -26.37
CA SER A 275 6.77 2.88 -25.23
C SER A 275 6.65 1.66 -24.34
N PHE A 276 7.75 1.30 -23.69
CA PHE A 276 7.81 0.29 -22.64
C PHE A 276 8.22 0.98 -21.35
N VAL A 277 7.39 0.91 -20.32
CA VAL A 277 7.67 1.49 -19.01
C VAL A 277 7.67 0.38 -17.98
N THR A 278 8.75 0.28 -17.21
CA THR A 278 8.94 -0.71 -16.14
C THR A 278 8.89 0.01 -14.79
N ASN A 279 8.17 -0.57 -13.85
CA ASN A 279 8.14 -0.14 -12.45
C ASN A 279 8.96 -1.12 -11.63
N SER A 280 10.14 -0.70 -11.16
CA SER A 280 11.02 -1.53 -10.33
C SER A 280 10.88 -1.27 -8.84
N SER A 281 9.75 -0.72 -8.38
CA SER A 281 9.53 -0.42 -6.97
C SER A 281 9.70 -1.65 -6.08
N THR A 282 10.60 -1.55 -5.10
CA THR A 282 10.81 -2.59 -4.07
C THR A 282 9.84 -2.47 -2.90
N ALA A 283 8.99 -1.43 -2.91
CA ALA A 283 7.98 -1.17 -1.91
C ALA A 283 6.56 -1.34 -2.43
N PHE A 284 6.38 -2.03 -3.56
CA PHE A 284 5.06 -2.29 -4.13
C PHE A 284 4.26 -1.04 -4.55
N CYS A 285 4.93 0.11 -4.74
CA CYS A 285 4.27 1.31 -5.24
C CYS A 285 3.72 1.08 -6.64
N ALA A 286 2.48 1.49 -6.87
CA ALA A 286 1.88 1.57 -8.19
C ALA A 286 1.93 3.02 -8.67
N TRP A 287 2.18 3.22 -9.96
CA TRP A 287 2.30 4.54 -10.56
C TRP A 287 1.40 4.65 -11.77
N GLU A 288 0.86 5.83 -12.02
CA GLU A 288 0.15 6.13 -13.26
C GLU A 288 1.13 6.69 -14.28
N VAL A 289 1.12 6.16 -15.49
CA VAL A 289 1.97 6.59 -16.58
C VAL A 289 1.18 6.90 -17.84
N GLY A 290 1.79 7.69 -18.71
CA GLY A 290 1.22 8.08 -19.98
C GLY A 290 2.26 8.26 -21.06
N MET A 291 1.75 8.34 -22.29
CA MET A 291 2.48 8.57 -23.51
C MET A 291 1.65 9.52 -24.39
N ALA A 292 2.27 10.55 -24.94
CA ALA A 292 1.60 11.51 -25.80
C ALA A 292 2.46 11.84 -27.02
N SER A 293 1.80 12.04 -28.15
CA SER A 293 2.38 12.62 -29.36
C SER A 293 1.84 14.03 -29.56
N TYR A 294 2.73 14.95 -29.90
CA TYR A 294 2.43 16.35 -30.15
C TYR A 294 2.84 16.70 -31.58
N MET A 295 1.98 17.41 -32.30
CA MET A 295 2.30 18.05 -33.57
C MET A 295 3.29 19.20 -33.33
N LYS A 296 4.43 19.18 -34.03
CA LYS A 296 5.39 20.28 -34.02
C LYS A 296 4.98 21.32 -35.05
N LEU A 297 4.58 22.51 -34.60
CA LEU A 297 4.35 23.67 -35.48
C LEU A 297 5.65 24.38 -35.85
N ASP A 298 6.64 24.33 -34.96
CA ASP A 298 7.99 24.86 -35.14
C ASP A 298 8.96 24.17 -34.14
N GLU A 299 10.11 24.78 -33.82
CA GLU A 299 11.05 24.29 -32.80
C GLU A 299 10.76 24.80 -31.37
N VAL A 300 9.76 25.68 -31.19
CA VAL A 300 9.38 26.21 -29.88
C VAL A 300 8.43 25.23 -29.20
N ILE A 301 8.84 24.72 -28.03
CA ILE A 301 8.12 23.66 -27.34
C ILE A 301 6.67 24.06 -27.00
N ASP A 302 6.47 25.33 -26.65
CA ASP A 302 5.21 25.93 -26.21
C ASP A 302 4.14 25.96 -27.31
N HIS A 303 4.56 25.95 -28.58
CA HIS A 303 3.66 26.04 -29.72
C HIS A 303 3.11 24.69 -30.18
N GLN A 304 3.56 23.58 -29.59
CA GLN A 304 3.13 22.25 -30.01
C GLN A 304 1.70 21.95 -29.59
N ILE A 305 0.98 21.20 -30.44
CA ILE A 305 -0.43 20.84 -30.20
C ILE A 305 -0.51 19.34 -29.94
N LEU A 306 -1.24 18.94 -28.90
CA LEU A 306 -1.49 17.53 -28.58
C LEU A 306 -2.22 16.83 -29.73
N PHE A 307 -1.66 15.72 -30.23
CA PHE A 307 -2.20 14.94 -31.34
C PHE A 307 -2.94 13.70 -30.85
N ASP A 308 -2.22 12.79 -30.20
CA ASP A 308 -2.77 11.57 -29.61
C ASP A 308 -2.11 11.32 -28.26
N TYR A 309 -2.82 10.66 -27.34
CA TYR A 309 -2.26 10.25 -26.07
C TYR A 309 -3.01 9.09 -25.43
N VAL A 310 -2.28 8.43 -24.54
CA VAL A 310 -2.79 7.51 -23.54
C VAL A 310 -2.19 7.89 -22.19
N ASP A 311 -3.01 7.98 -21.15
CA ASP A 311 -2.60 8.23 -19.77
C ASP A 311 -3.43 7.36 -18.81
N GLU A 312 -3.33 7.61 -17.51
CA GLU A 312 -3.99 6.81 -16.45
C GLU A 312 -3.63 5.31 -16.50
N VAL A 313 -2.50 4.96 -17.13
CA VAL A 313 -2.04 3.58 -17.20
C VAL A 313 -1.37 3.24 -15.88
N VAL A 314 -2.10 2.56 -15.00
CA VAL A 314 -1.56 2.09 -13.72
C VAL A 314 -0.58 0.94 -13.96
N ILE A 315 0.67 1.12 -13.52
CA ILE A 315 1.71 0.09 -13.54
C ILE A 315 2.00 -0.39 -12.10
N PRO A 316 1.60 -1.63 -11.73
CA PRO A 316 2.00 -2.24 -10.47
C PRO A 316 3.51 -2.43 -10.37
N ALA A 317 4.03 -2.59 -9.15
CA ALA A 317 5.44 -2.88 -8.94
C ALA A 317 5.86 -4.22 -9.57
N GLY A 318 7.05 -4.23 -10.17
CA GLY A 318 7.63 -5.37 -10.87
C GLY A 318 7.13 -5.57 -12.31
N GLU A 319 6.13 -4.80 -12.74
CA GLU A 319 5.51 -4.96 -14.04
C GLU A 319 6.17 -4.09 -15.12
N THR A 320 5.83 -4.37 -16.38
CA THR A 320 6.15 -3.52 -17.53
C THR A 320 4.91 -3.33 -18.37
N VAL A 321 4.51 -2.08 -18.61
CA VAL A 321 3.39 -1.74 -19.48
C VAL A 321 3.88 -1.28 -20.85
N THR A 322 3.11 -1.62 -21.87
CA THR A 322 3.30 -1.12 -23.22
C THR A 322 2.19 -0.13 -23.54
N MET A 323 2.57 1.09 -23.91
CA MET A 323 1.64 2.14 -24.35
C MET A 323 1.87 2.44 -25.82
N THR A 324 0.81 2.87 -26.49
CA THR A 324 0.84 3.18 -27.93
C THR A 324 0.12 4.47 -28.22
N VAL A 325 0.69 5.27 -29.13
CA VAL A 325 0.05 6.47 -29.66
C VAL A 325 0.23 6.52 -31.17
N SER A 326 -0.73 7.16 -31.82
CA SER A 326 -0.68 7.53 -33.23
C SER A 326 0.26 8.71 -33.41
N LEU A 327 0.86 8.81 -34.60
CA LEU A 327 1.76 9.90 -34.95
C LEU A 327 1.20 10.66 -36.15
N PRO A 328 1.31 11.99 -36.18
CA PRO A 328 0.96 12.75 -37.37
C PRO A 328 1.99 12.49 -38.48
N VAL A 329 1.61 12.77 -39.73
CA VAL A 329 2.50 12.64 -40.90
C VAL A 329 3.62 13.71 -40.96
N CYS A 330 3.46 14.78 -40.19
CA CYS A 330 4.39 15.90 -40.04
C CYS A 330 5.32 15.70 -38.83
N ALA A 331 6.15 16.70 -38.53
CA ALA A 331 7.08 16.69 -37.42
C ALA A 331 6.34 16.49 -36.09
N THR A 332 6.87 15.63 -35.22
CA THR A 332 6.21 15.28 -33.96
C THR A 332 7.19 15.12 -32.81
N GLN A 333 6.71 15.42 -31.61
CA GLN A 333 7.38 15.11 -30.36
C GLN A 333 6.58 14.03 -29.64
N VAL A 334 7.25 12.98 -29.19
CA VAL A 334 6.66 11.93 -28.40
C VAL A 334 7.27 11.98 -27.00
N ASP A 335 6.43 12.10 -25.99
CA ASP A 335 6.82 12.18 -24.59
C ASP A 335 6.17 11.03 -23.80
N VAL A 336 6.96 10.37 -22.97
CA VAL A 336 6.51 9.35 -22.01
C VAL A 336 6.69 9.92 -20.62
N PHE A 337 5.67 9.82 -19.78
CA PHE A 337 5.59 10.54 -18.51
C PHE A 337 4.86 9.74 -17.43
N TRP A 338 4.90 10.22 -16.18
CA TRP A 338 3.99 9.77 -15.12
C TRP A 338 2.95 10.83 -14.75
N GLY A 339 1.77 10.40 -14.29
CA GLY A 339 0.58 11.20 -14.05
C GLY A 339 -0.16 11.60 -15.33
N GLU A 340 -1.00 12.63 -15.24
CA GLU A 340 -1.88 13.11 -16.33
C GLU A 340 -1.14 13.67 -17.55
N VAL A 341 -1.76 13.59 -18.73
CA VAL A 341 -1.26 14.26 -19.95
C VAL A 341 -1.25 15.79 -19.83
N LEU A 342 -0.40 16.47 -20.60
CA LEU A 342 -0.46 17.92 -20.77
C LEU A 342 -1.20 18.27 -22.07
N PHE A 343 -2.35 18.94 -21.95
CA PHE A 343 -3.07 19.47 -23.12
C PHE A 343 -2.37 20.65 -23.79
N SER A 344 -1.47 21.31 -23.06
CA SER A 344 -0.63 22.38 -23.56
C SER A 344 0.77 22.27 -22.95
N LEU A 345 1.78 22.47 -23.79
CA LEU A 345 3.18 22.52 -23.39
C LEU A 345 3.67 23.95 -23.10
N ASP A 346 2.77 24.95 -23.12
CA ASP A 346 3.12 26.36 -22.90
C ASP A 346 3.70 26.59 -21.50
N GLY A 347 4.99 26.91 -21.45
CA GLY A 347 5.72 27.14 -20.20
C GLY A 347 6.04 25.86 -19.41
N GLN A 348 5.70 24.67 -19.93
CA GLN A 348 5.96 23.41 -19.25
C GLN A 348 6.07 22.20 -20.19
N ARG A 349 7.07 21.35 -19.97
CA ARG A 349 7.21 20.06 -20.67
C ARG A 349 7.45 18.92 -19.70
N TYR A 350 6.41 18.56 -18.95
CA TYR A 350 6.39 17.53 -17.90
C TYR A 350 7.39 17.72 -16.74
N GLY A 351 8.46 18.50 -16.92
CA GLY A 351 9.48 18.82 -15.94
C GLY A 351 10.03 17.54 -15.32
N PRO A 352 9.84 17.34 -13.99
CA PRO A 352 10.16 16.09 -13.35
C PRO A 352 9.61 14.87 -14.06
N ARG A 353 8.34 14.95 -14.48
CA ARG A 353 7.50 13.83 -14.90
C ARG A 353 7.91 13.16 -16.20
N LEU A 354 8.88 13.71 -16.91
CA LEU A 354 9.33 13.15 -18.17
C LEU A 354 10.22 11.93 -17.91
N ILE A 355 9.79 10.76 -18.40
CA ILE A 355 10.56 9.51 -18.35
C ILE A 355 11.52 9.44 -19.54
N THR A 356 10.98 9.64 -20.74
CA THR A 356 11.76 9.64 -21.98
C THR A 356 11.02 10.40 -23.06
N ALA A 357 11.76 10.87 -24.07
CA ALA A 357 11.17 11.61 -25.18
C ALA A 357 11.94 11.40 -26.49
N ARG A 358 11.26 11.64 -27.60
CA ARG A 358 11.90 11.70 -28.93
C ARG A 358 11.23 12.73 -29.83
N HIS A 359 12.06 13.52 -30.50
CA HIS A 359 11.63 14.39 -31.58
C HIS A 359 11.83 13.68 -32.92
N MET A 360 10.84 13.79 -33.80
CA MET A 360 10.85 13.18 -35.13
C MET A 360 10.54 14.24 -36.18
N PRO A 361 11.32 14.33 -37.27
CA PRO A 361 11.19 15.41 -38.25
C PRO A 361 9.96 15.29 -39.15
N GLY A 362 9.38 14.07 -39.30
CA GLY A 362 8.25 13.82 -40.19
C GLY A 362 8.47 14.38 -41.61
N ASN A 363 7.38 14.82 -42.24
CA ASN A 363 7.40 15.53 -43.54
C ASN A 363 7.47 17.07 -43.40
N GLY A 364 8.17 17.58 -42.36
CA GLY A 364 8.23 19.01 -42.04
C GLY A 364 7.21 19.42 -40.96
N TYR A 365 7.19 20.69 -40.57
CA TYR A 365 6.28 21.17 -39.51
C TYR A 365 4.80 21.00 -39.87
N CYS A 366 4.01 20.79 -38.84
CA CYS A 366 2.59 20.57 -38.92
C CYS A 366 1.80 21.87 -39.14
N THR A 367 0.59 21.73 -39.68
CA THR A 367 -0.42 22.80 -39.73
C THR A 367 -1.53 22.50 -38.72
N ALA A 368 -1.98 23.51 -37.99
CA ALA A 368 -2.94 23.34 -36.88
C ALA A 368 -4.37 23.01 -37.34
N ASP A 369 -4.70 23.22 -38.61
CA ASP A 369 -6.08 23.14 -39.10
C ASP A 369 -6.69 21.73 -38.99
N LEU A 370 -5.86 20.68 -39.03
CA LEU A 370 -6.30 19.27 -39.07
C LEU A 370 -6.88 18.75 -37.73
N LEU A 371 -6.70 19.49 -36.64
CA LEU A 371 -7.23 19.17 -35.31
C LEU A 371 -8.37 20.11 -34.94
N SER A 372 -9.33 20.25 -35.85
CA SER A 372 -10.51 21.11 -35.66
C SER A 372 -11.79 20.45 -36.17
N VAL A 373 -12.92 20.83 -35.58
CA VAL A 373 -14.26 20.54 -36.09
C VAL A 373 -14.89 21.85 -36.50
N SER A 374 -15.52 21.90 -37.67
CA SER A 374 -16.21 23.09 -38.15
C SER A 374 -17.59 22.76 -38.71
N GLY A 375 -18.39 23.80 -38.94
CA GLY A 375 -19.75 23.61 -39.41
C GLY A 375 -20.51 24.89 -39.57
N ILE A 376 -21.71 24.78 -40.16
CA ILE A 376 -22.70 25.86 -40.22
C ILE A 376 -24.01 25.39 -39.59
N VAL A 377 -24.67 26.30 -38.88
CA VAL A 377 -26.06 26.14 -38.47
C VAL A 377 -26.92 27.11 -39.27
N THR A 378 -27.95 26.61 -39.93
CA THR A 378 -28.87 27.40 -40.76
C THR A 378 -30.31 27.30 -40.25
N LEU A 379 -31.13 28.28 -40.62
CA LEU A 379 -32.58 28.30 -40.49
C LEU A 379 -33.18 28.55 -41.87
N ASP A 380 -33.91 27.58 -42.43
CA ASP A 380 -34.49 27.67 -43.78
C ASP A 380 -33.46 28.19 -44.81
N ASP A 381 -32.28 27.54 -44.87
CA ASP A 381 -31.11 27.91 -45.69
C ASP A 381 -30.41 29.26 -45.37
N ALA A 382 -30.92 30.04 -44.41
CA ALA A 382 -30.26 31.27 -43.96
C ALA A 382 -29.31 31.02 -42.78
N PRO A 383 -28.18 31.75 -42.66
CA PRO A 383 -27.29 31.66 -41.51
C PRO A 383 -27.99 31.87 -40.17
N LEU A 384 -27.69 31.01 -39.18
CA LEU A 384 -28.22 31.14 -37.82
C LEU A 384 -27.10 31.42 -36.81
N ALA A 385 -26.93 32.69 -36.47
CA ALA A 385 -25.98 33.17 -35.48
C ALA A 385 -26.46 32.94 -34.04
N GLY A 386 -25.52 32.85 -33.09
CA GLY A 386 -25.84 32.79 -31.66
C GLY A 386 -26.21 31.40 -31.12
N VAL A 387 -26.05 30.34 -31.91
CA VAL A 387 -26.26 28.95 -31.48
C VAL A 387 -25.05 28.49 -30.68
N VAL A 388 -25.27 27.98 -29.47
CA VAL A 388 -24.21 27.43 -28.63
C VAL A 388 -23.90 26.00 -29.10
N VAL A 389 -22.64 25.74 -29.42
CA VAL A 389 -22.13 24.45 -29.87
C VAL A 389 -21.19 23.89 -28.80
N ASN A 390 -21.63 22.82 -28.15
CA ASN A 390 -20.85 22.09 -27.16
C ASN A 390 -20.25 20.84 -27.79
N LEU A 391 -19.00 20.55 -27.48
CA LEU A 391 -18.31 19.33 -27.87
C LEU A 391 -17.87 18.60 -26.61
N ALA A 392 -18.20 17.32 -26.48
CA ALA A 392 -17.78 16.45 -25.39
C ALA A 392 -17.10 15.20 -25.96
N GLY A 393 -15.95 14.80 -25.41
CA GLY A 393 -15.33 13.50 -25.75
C GLY A 393 -16.24 12.34 -25.33
N LEU A 394 -16.49 11.37 -26.22
CA LEU A 394 -17.36 10.22 -25.94
C LEU A 394 -16.58 9.00 -25.45
N ASP A 395 -15.58 8.60 -26.21
CA ASP A 395 -14.75 7.43 -25.97
C ASP A 395 -13.48 7.58 -26.81
N ARG A 396 -12.38 6.93 -26.38
CA ARG A 396 -11.20 6.77 -27.22
C ARG A 396 -11.01 5.32 -27.61
N SER A 397 -10.91 5.10 -28.90
CA SER A 397 -10.39 3.83 -29.42
C SER A 397 -8.87 3.82 -29.28
N ALA A 398 -8.35 3.62 -28.06
CA ALA A 398 -7.00 3.13 -27.92
C ALA A 398 -6.98 1.65 -28.35
N ALA A 399 -5.93 1.22 -29.06
CA ALA A 399 -5.74 -0.16 -29.50
C ALA A 399 -5.57 -1.20 -28.36
N THR A 400 -5.95 -0.84 -27.13
CA THR A 400 -5.73 -1.59 -25.87
C THR A 400 -7.00 -2.20 -25.28
N GLY A 401 -8.20 -1.87 -25.77
CA GLY A 401 -9.45 -2.48 -25.31
C GLY A 401 -9.85 -2.14 -23.85
N LEU A 402 -9.36 -1.03 -23.31
CA LEU A 402 -9.68 -0.53 -21.97
C LEU A 402 -10.58 0.71 -22.09
N SER A 403 -11.77 0.67 -21.48
CA SER A 403 -12.66 1.84 -21.34
C SER A 403 -12.22 2.64 -20.11
N LEU A 404 -11.66 3.84 -20.32
CA LEU A 404 -11.37 4.79 -19.26
C LEU A 404 -12.34 5.99 -19.40
N PRO A 405 -13.04 6.38 -18.32
CA PRO A 405 -13.90 7.56 -18.35
C PRO A 405 -13.03 8.81 -18.43
N LEU A 406 -12.96 9.43 -19.61
CA LEU A 406 -12.34 10.74 -19.75
C LEU A 406 -13.15 11.78 -18.97
N ASP A 407 -12.49 12.70 -18.27
CA ASP A 407 -13.07 14.02 -18.05
C ASP A 407 -13.43 14.56 -19.45
N PRO A 408 -14.71 14.83 -19.75
CA PRO A 408 -15.11 15.22 -21.09
C PRO A 408 -14.41 16.54 -21.39
N ILE A 409 -13.53 16.54 -22.40
CA ILE A 409 -13.06 17.80 -23.00
C ILE A 409 -14.33 18.52 -23.44
N LEU A 410 -14.77 19.48 -22.62
CA LEU A 410 -15.93 20.31 -22.87
C LEU A 410 -15.41 21.59 -23.50
N LEU A 411 -15.50 21.63 -24.83
CA LEU A 411 -15.26 22.85 -25.58
C LEU A 411 -16.59 23.43 -25.99
N GLU A 412 -16.73 24.73 -25.80
CA GLU A 412 -17.92 25.48 -26.19
C GLU A 412 -17.52 26.57 -27.19
N THR A 413 -18.35 26.78 -28.19
CA THR A 413 -18.27 27.93 -29.09
C THR A 413 -19.67 28.39 -29.47
N VAL A 414 -19.77 29.54 -30.12
CA VAL A 414 -21.03 30.13 -30.56
C VAL A 414 -20.94 30.40 -32.06
N THR A 415 -22.02 30.10 -32.81
CA THR A 415 -22.06 30.41 -34.24
C THR A 415 -21.97 31.92 -34.47
N ASP A 416 -21.12 32.30 -35.42
CA ASP A 416 -20.89 33.70 -35.81
C ASP A 416 -22.05 34.29 -36.64
N GLU A 417 -21.89 35.51 -37.14
CA GLU A 417 -22.90 36.22 -37.95
C GLU A 417 -23.26 35.50 -39.26
N VAL A 418 -22.38 34.60 -39.75
CA VAL A 418 -22.61 33.77 -40.93
C VAL A 418 -22.98 32.32 -40.54
N GLY A 419 -23.34 32.10 -39.28
CA GLY A 419 -23.84 30.82 -38.76
C GLY A 419 -22.74 29.77 -38.58
N VAL A 420 -21.47 30.14 -38.74
CA VAL A 420 -20.34 29.21 -38.73
C VAL A 420 -19.80 29.05 -37.32
N TYR A 421 -19.41 27.82 -36.98
CA TYR A 421 -18.67 27.51 -35.77
C TYR A 421 -17.37 26.78 -36.09
N ARG A 422 -16.37 26.94 -35.22
CA ARG A 422 -15.11 26.20 -35.27
C ARG A 422 -14.61 25.92 -33.85
N LEU A 423 -14.19 24.67 -33.62
CA LEU A 423 -13.54 24.20 -32.40
C LEU A 423 -12.16 23.67 -32.81
N GLU A 424 -11.09 24.13 -32.16
CA GLU A 424 -9.70 23.82 -32.54
C GLU A 424 -8.94 23.13 -31.41
N ARG A 425 -7.76 22.59 -31.73
CA ARG A 425 -6.85 21.89 -30.78
C ARG A 425 -7.48 20.65 -30.16
N LEU A 426 -8.21 19.90 -30.98
CA LEU A 426 -8.85 18.64 -30.59
C LEU A 426 -7.87 17.48 -30.80
N PRO A 427 -7.48 16.72 -29.76
CA PRO A 427 -6.78 15.44 -29.96
C PRO A 427 -7.60 14.52 -30.86
N ILE A 428 -6.94 13.57 -31.53
CA ILE A 428 -7.68 12.59 -32.33
C ILE A 428 -8.62 11.76 -31.43
N GLY A 429 -9.80 11.45 -31.94
CA GLY A 429 -10.82 10.76 -31.16
C GLY A 429 -12.24 10.99 -31.65
N THR A 430 -13.20 10.44 -30.90
CA THR A 430 -14.62 10.56 -31.18
C THR A 430 -15.28 11.49 -30.17
N TYR A 431 -16.10 12.40 -30.68
CA TYR A 431 -16.74 13.46 -29.91
C TYR A 431 -18.23 13.52 -30.18
N GLN A 432 -19.01 13.91 -29.18
CA GLN A 432 -20.42 14.29 -29.31
C GLN A 432 -20.52 15.80 -29.39
N LEU A 433 -21.06 16.28 -30.50
CA LEU A 433 -21.45 17.67 -30.67
C LEU A 433 -22.92 17.83 -30.25
N THR A 434 -23.22 18.86 -29.47
CA THR A 434 -24.57 19.19 -29.00
C THR A 434 -24.87 20.67 -29.24
N LEU A 435 -25.98 20.96 -29.92
CA LEU A 435 -26.50 22.30 -30.10
C LEU A 435 -27.41 22.70 -28.93
N SER A 436 -27.28 23.95 -28.49
CA SER A 436 -28.08 24.54 -27.43
C SER A 436 -28.21 26.06 -27.59
N GLY A 437 -28.98 26.70 -26.72
CA GLY A 437 -29.17 28.16 -26.72
C GLY A 437 -30.59 28.60 -27.07
N ASP A 438 -30.96 29.78 -26.60
CA ASP A 438 -32.33 30.33 -26.71
C ASP A 438 -32.75 30.60 -28.17
N VAL A 439 -31.79 30.82 -29.07
CA VAL A 439 -32.05 31.03 -30.50
C VAL A 439 -32.70 29.82 -31.19
N LEU A 440 -32.58 28.62 -30.59
CA LEU A 440 -33.24 27.40 -31.09
C LEU A 440 -34.69 27.26 -30.59
N ALA A 441 -35.14 28.13 -29.67
CA ALA A 441 -36.47 28.03 -29.08
C ALA A 441 -37.58 28.22 -30.13
N GLY A 442 -38.50 27.26 -30.20
CA GLY A 442 -39.62 27.29 -31.15
C GLY A 442 -39.28 26.81 -32.56
N LEU A 443 -38.00 26.53 -32.85
CA LEU A 443 -37.58 25.90 -34.10
C LEU A 443 -37.79 24.38 -34.05
N TYR A 444 -37.72 23.74 -35.22
CA TYR A 444 -37.66 22.30 -35.38
C TYR A 444 -36.28 21.91 -35.92
N LEU A 445 -35.56 21.05 -35.20
CA LEU A 445 -34.33 20.42 -35.67
C LEU A 445 -34.53 18.90 -35.66
N PRO A 446 -34.21 18.18 -36.76
CA PRO A 446 -34.27 16.72 -36.80
C PRO A 446 -33.35 16.03 -35.78
N SER A 447 -32.22 16.68 -35.47
CA SER A 447 -31.30 16.30 -34.40
C SER A 447 -30.63 17.56 -33.84
N THR A 448 -30.39 17.58 -32.53
CA THR A 448 -29.56 18.58 -31.85
C THR A 448 -28.19 18.03 -31.48
N THR A 449 -27.89 16.78 -31.84
CA THR A 449 -26.63 16.11 -31.53
C THR A 449 -26.05 15.42 -32.75
N ALA A 450 -24.72 15.33 -32.83
CA ALA A 450 -24.01 14.56 -33.85
C ALA A 450 -22.71 13.99 -33.29
N GLU A 451 -22.38 12.77 -33.67
CA GLU A 451 -21.06 12.18 -33.40
C GLU A 451 -20.08 12.61 -34.50
N VAL A 452 -18.86 12.98 -34.12
CA VAL A 452 -17.81 13.42 -35.05
C VAL A 452 -16.47 12.80 -34.69
N VAL A 453 -15.72 12.39 -35.72
CA VAL A 453 -14.39 11.79 -35.57
C VAL A 453 -13.34 12.78 -36.05
N VAL A 454 -12.39 13.11 -35.18
CA VAL A 454 -11.17 13.85 -35.53
C VAL A 454 -10.07 12.82 -35.76
N ASN A 455 -9.60 12.67 -37.00
CA ASN A 455 -8.61 11.65 -37.38
C ASN A 455 -7.21 12.22 -37.67
N GLY A 456 -7.05 13.54 -37.67
CA GLY A 456 -5.79 14.22 -37.97
C GLY A 456 -5.35 14.16 -39.44
N VAL A 457 -6.26 13.77 -40.35
CA VAL A 457 -6.03 13.68 -41.80
C VAL A 457 -6.90 14.69 -42.56
N ASP A 458 -8.15 14.85 -42.16
CA ASP A 458 -9.10 15.79 -42.72
C ASP A 458 -9.84 16.56 -41.62
N VAL A 459 -10.37 17.73 -41.97
CA VAL A 459 -11.15 18.56 -41.06
C VAL A 459 -12.61 18.14 -41.15
N PRO A 460 -13.19 17.49 -40.13
CA PRO A 460 -14.60 17.14 -40.14
C PRO A 460 -15.49 18.39 -40.19
N VAL A 461 -16.48 18.33 -41.09
CA VAL A 461 -17.53 19.35 -41.24
C VAL A 461 -18.86 18.74 -40.87
N VAL A 462 -19.52 19.29 -39.85
CA VAL A 462 -20.85 18.86 -39.39
C VAL A 462 -21.77 20.07 -39.49
N SER A 463 -22.94 19.95 -40.11
CA SER A 463 -23.84 21.09 -40.29
C SER A 463 -25.25 20.73 -39.88
N PHE A 464 -25.98 21.72 -39.37
CA PHE A 464 -27.34 21.55 -38.86
C PHE A 464 -28.27 22.51 -39.55
N GLU A 465 -29.46 22.01 -39.88
CA GLU A 465 -30.51 22.81 -40.49
C GLU A 465 -31.73 22.82 -39.55
N ALA A 466 -32.06 24.00 -39.06
CA ALA A 466 -33.29 24.28 -38.35
C ALA A 466 -34.37 24.71 -39.34
N GLN A 467 -35.61 24.44 -38.99
CA GLN A 467 -36.78 24.86 -39.74
C GLN A 467 -37.76 25.58 -38.82
N VAL A 468 -38.48 26.58 -39.34
CA VAL A 468 -39.64 27.11 -38.63
C VAL A 468 -40.68 25.99 -38.52
N ARG A 469 -41.24 25.77 -37.32
CA ARG A 469 -42.27 24.74 -37.14
C ARG A 469 -43.42 24.95 -38.13
N PRO A 470 -43.78 23.95 -38.97
CA PRO A 470 -44.96 24.08 -39.81
C PRO A 470 -46.20 24.24 -38.93
N PRO A 471 -47.20 25.06 -39.32
CA PRO A 471 -48.44 25.16 -38.58
C PRO A 471 -49.09 23.79 -38.50
N THR A 472 -49.41 23.33 -37.29
CA THR A 472 -50.07 22.04 -37.07
C THR A 472 -51.41 22.06 -37.81
N ALA A 473 -51.55 21.25 -38.88
CA ALA A 473 -52.83 21.09 -39.54
C ALA A 473 -53.81 20.43 -38.56
N VAL A 474 -54.82 21.19 -38.10
CA VAL A 474 -55.93 20.65 -37.31
C VAL A 474 -56.76 19.75 -38.22
N VAL A 475 -56.58 18.44 -38.11
CA VAL A 475 -57.43 17.47 -38.80
C VAL A 475 -58.72 17.31 -37.99
N MET A 476 -59.83 17.89 -38.47
CA MET A 476 -61.16 17.56 -37.95
C MET A 476 -61.48 16.10 -38.31
N SER A 477 -61.56 15.23 -37.30
CA SER A 477 -61.98 13.84 -37.50
C SER A 477 -63.49 13.79 -37.70
N ALA A 478 -63.93 13.45 -38.92
CA ALA A 478 -65.32 13.14 -39.21
C ALA A 478 -65.66 11.77 -38.62
N VAL A 479 -66.55 11.75 -37.62
CA VAL A 479 -67.10 10.51 -37.06
C VAL A 479 -67.97 9.85 -38.13
N GLY A 480 -67.47 8.77 -38.71
CA GLY A 480 -68.21 7.92 -39.65
C GLY A 480 -69.38 7.21 -38.95
N VAL A 481 -70.59 7.45 -39.44
CA VAL A 481 -71.81 6.77 -39.00
C VAL A 481 -71.85 5.36 -39.63
N GLY A 482 -71.58 4.33 -38.83
CA GLY A 482 -71.77 2.92 -39.18
C GLY A 482 -73.08 2.39 -38.59
N SER A 483 -73.99 1.98 -39.47
CA SER A 483 -75.31 1.40 -39.20
C SER A 483 -75.26 0.14 -38.32
N THR A 484 -76.16 0.04 -37.32
CA THR A 484 -76.47 -1.21 -36.62
C THR A 484 -77.96 -1.55 -36.73
N THR A 485 -78.27 -2.72 -37.29
CA THR A 485 -79.58 -3.37 -37.20
C THR A 485 -79.57 -4.39 -36.08
N GLY A 486 -80.37 -4.13 -35.05
CA GLY A 486 -81.16 -5.13 -34.31
C GLY A 486 -80.49 -5.90 -33.18
N SER A 487 -80.85 -5.56 -31.93
CA SER A 487 -81.79 -6.39 -31.14
C SER A 487 -82.10 -5.73 -29.79
N TRP A 488 -83.36 -5.81 -29.39
CA TRP A 488 -84.01 -5.10 -28.29
C TRP A 488 -83.83 -5.79 -26.92
N ARG A 489 -84.05 -4.98 -25.86
CA ARG A 489 -84.32 -5.27 -24.42
C ARG A 489 -83.17 -4.78 -23.53
N VAL A 490 -83.32 -3.94 -22.49
CA VAL A 490 -84.49 -3.59 -21.64
C VAL A 490 -84.05 -2.44 -20.69
N ILE A 491 -84.90 -1.41 -20.49
CA ILE A 491 -85.19 -0.61 -19.25
C ILE A 491 -83.98 0.07 -18.53
N GLY A 492 -83.98 1.34 -18.09
CA GLY A 492 -84.99 2.38 -17.88
C GLY A 492 -84.37 3.52 -17.03
N TYR A 493 -85.10 4.64 -16.91
CA TYR A 493 -84.79 5.90 -16.18
C TYR A 493 -83.80 6.82 -16.91
N SER A 494 -84.11 8.05 -17.35
CA SER A 494 -84.98 9.07 -16.73
C SER A 494 -85.46 10.09 -17.78
N LEU A 495 -86.77 10.32 -17.86
CA LEU A 495 -87.38 11.48 -18.51
C LEU A 495 -87.89 12.42 -17.41
N LEU A 496 -87.53 13.71 -17.49
CA LEU A 496 -88.39 14.89 -17.27
C LEU A 496 -87.59 16.07 -16.72
N VAL A 497 -87.15 16.98 -17.60
CA VAL A 497 -87.32 18.43 -17.36
C VAL A 497 -87.64 19.12 -18.70
N ILE A 498 -88.95 19.28 -18.92
CA ILE A 498 -89.65 20.48 -19.38
C ILE A 498 -89.41 20.96 -20.83
N GLY A 499 -90.42 20.65 -21.65
CA GLY A 499 -90.85 21.50 -22.75
C GLY A 499 -91.73 22.65 -22.25
N TYR A 500 -91.38 23.85 -22.70
CA TYR A 500 -92.21 25.05 -22.88
C TYR A 500 -91.43 25.83 -23.95
N SER A 501 -91.91 26.10 -25.16
CA SER A 501 -93.18 26.75 -25.46
C SER A 501 -93.59 26.51 -26.91
N LEU A 502 -94.89 26.30 -27.07
CA LEU A 502 -95.62 25.98 -28.30
C LEU A 502 -96.04 27.28 -29.04
N LEU A 503 -95.95 27.25 -30.38
CA LEU A 503 -96.94 27.81 -31.33
C LEU A 503 -97.52 29.23 -31.11
N VAL A 504 -96.84 30.27 -31.63
CA VAL A 504 -97.44 31.51 -32.22
C VAL A 504 -96.36 32.03 -33.19
N MET A 505 -96.47 32.16 -34.51
CA MET A 505 -97.53 32.71 -35.35
C MET A 505 -97.51 32.06 -36.76
N LEU A 506 -98.69 31.69 -37.23
CA LEU A 506 -99.02 31.56 -38.64
C LEU A 506 -99.12 32.94 -39.29
N ARG A 507 -98.51 33.13 -40.47
CA ARG A 507 -99.11 33.65 -41.74
C ARG A 507 -98.00 34.13 -42.68
N ARG A 508 -97.89 33.52 -43.87
CA ARG A 508 -98.30 34.09 -45.19
C ARG A 508 -97.64 35.47 -45.45
N ARG A 509 -96.95 35.76 -46.55
CA ARG A 509 -97.18 35.38 -47.96
C ARG A 509 -96.04 36.02 -48.79
N GLN A 510 -95.59 35.31 -49.83
CA GLN A 510 -95.36 35.77 -51.21
C GLN A 510 -94.95 37.25 -51.45
N PHE A 511 -93.84 37.49 -52.16
CA PHE A 511 -93.75 37.81 -53.61
C PHE A 511 -92.35 38.39 -53.98
N PRO A 512 -92.01 38.62 -55.27
CA PRO A 512 -90.72 38.19 -55.84
C PRO A 512 -89.80 39.34 -56.29
N ILE A 513 -88.62 38.93 -56.73
CA ILE A 513 -87.76 39.47 -57.80
C ILE A 513 -88.33 40.68 -58.56
N THR A 514 -87.56 41.77 -58.65
CA THR A 514 -87.22 42.42 -59.94
C THR A 514 -85.93 43.22 -59.82
N ASN A 515 -85.09 43.03 -60.83
CA ASN A 515 -83.88 43.78 -61.15
C ASN A 515 -84.21 45.18 -61.69
N ASN A 516 -83.25 46.10 -61.54
CA ASN A 516 -82.84 47.21 -62.42
C ASN A 516 -82.16 48.25 -61.50
N GLU A 517 -81.02 48.86 -61.83
CA GLU A 517 -80.35 49.09 -63.12
C GLU A 517 -78.85 48.79 -63.05
#